data_AF-A0A662GZ83-F1
#
_entry.id   AF-A0A662GZ83-F1
#
_cell.length_a   1.000
_cell.length_b   1.000
_cell.length_c   1.000
_cell.angle_alpha   90.00
_cell.angle_beta   90.00
_cell.angle_gamma   90.00
#
_symmetry.space_group_name_H-M   'P 1'
#
loop_
_entity.id
_entity.type
_entity.pdbx_description
1 polymer ?
#
loop_
_entity_poly.entity_id
_entity_poly.type
_entity_poly.pdbx_seq_one_letter_code
_entity_poly.pdbx_strand_id
1 'polypeptide(L)'
;MLKYAEEEFEKAIKTRDVMLYRKAVDKAFLSMVVAINSYINQKLNVIPKSHSERRSLLRRMNREDLRALYSDVMKTLHDEAFYEGVYNPEEVEYAIKQVKKILEELKKS
;
A
#
# COMPACT_ATOMS: atom_id res chain seq x y z
N MET A 1 1.64 -8.13 -8.08
CA MET A 1 1.35 -6.69 -8.31
C MET A 1 2.52 -5.83 -7.86
N LEU A 2 2.99 -5.95 -6.61
CA LEU A 2 4.13 -5.14 -6.10
C LEU A 2 5.39 -5.18 -6.98
N LYS A 3 5.83 -6.34 -7.47
CA LYS A 3 7.01 -6.43 -8.36
C LYS A 3 6.89 -5.54 -9.60
N TYR A 4 5.71 -5.54 -10.24
CA TYR A 4 5.45 -4.66 -11.38
C TYR A 4 5.41 -3.19 -10.97
N ALA A 5 4.93 -2.88 -9.75
CA ALA A 5 4.95 -1.53 -9.23
C ALA A 5 6.40 -1.03 -9.01
N GLU A 6 7.29 -1.85 -8.47
CA GLU A 6 8.71 -1.53 -8.30
C GLU A 6 9.38 -1.26 -9.66
N GLU A 7 9.19 -2.15 -10.64
CA GLU A 7 9.75 -2.02 -11.99
C GLU A 7 9.23 -0.78 -12.75
N GLU A 8 7.91 -0.55 -12.70
CA GLU A 8 7.30 0.61 -13.34
C GLU A 8 7.68 1.92 -12.64
N PHE A 9 7.81 1.94 -11.32
CA PHE A 9 8.26 3.09 -10.56
C PHE A 9 9.68 3.48 -10.94
N GLU A 10 10.62 2.52 -10.93
CA GLU A 10 12.01 2.77 -11.32
C GLU A 10 12.09 3.31 -12.75
N LYS A 11 11.32 2.72 -13.67
CA LYS A 11 11.23 3.20 -15.05
C LYS A 11 10.67 4.62 -15.12
N ALA A 12 9.60 4.91 -14.39
CA ALA A 12 8.94 6.22 -14.37
C ALA A 12 9.88 7.33 -13.91
N ILE A 13 10.70 7.08 -12.88
CA ILE A 13 11.70 8.05 -12.40
C ILE A 13 12.76 8.30 -13.49
N LYS A 14 13.28 7.24 -14.10
CA LYS A 14 14.31 7.34 -15.16
C LYS A 14 13.80 8.10 -16.38
N THR A 15 12.54 7.91 -16.77
CA THR A 15 11.95 8.52 -17.97
C THR A 15 11.18 9.81 -17.67
N ARG A 16 11.06 10.21 -16.41
CA ARG A 16 10.21 11.32 -15.94
C ARG A 16 8.75 11.18 -16.42
N ASP A 17 8.27 9.94 -16.50
CA ASP A 17 6.92 9.62 -16.94
C ASP A 17 5.95 9.69 -15.75
N VAL A 18 5.26 10.82 -15.63
CA VAL A 18 4.32 11.09 -14.53
C VAL A 18 3.12 10.15 -14.55
N MET A 19 2.65 9.73 -15.74
CA MET A 19 1.53 8.79 -15.83
C MET A 19 1.95 7.40 -15.36
N LEU A 20 3.14 6.95 -15.76
CA LEU A 20 3.69 5.68 -15.29
C LEU A 20 3.99 5.71 -13.79
N TYR A 21 4.47 6.84 -13.27
CA TYR A 21 4.68 7.06 -11.84
C TYR A 21 3.38 6.83 -11.05
N ARG A 22 2.30 7.53 -11.41
CA ARG A 22 1.00 7.38 -10.73
C ARG A 22 0.45 5.95 -10.82
N LYS A 23 0.63 5.29 -11.97
CA LYS A 23 0.22 3.89 -12.16
C LYS A 23 0.99 2.93 -11.26
N ALA A 24 2.30 3.14 -11.13
CA ALA A 24 3.15 2.33 -10.26
C ALA A 24 2.76 2.51 -8.79
N VAL A 25 2.54 3.75 -8.36
CA VAL A 25 2.07 4.11 -7.02
C VAL A 25 0.75 3.42 -6.66
N ASP A 26 -0.25 3.50 -7.55
CA ASP A 26 -1.55 2.84 -7.33
C ASP A 26 -1.40 1.32 -7.19
N LYS A 27 -0.61 0.68 -8.06
CA LYS A 27 -0.34 -0.77 -7.97
C LYS A 27 0.35 -1.17 -6.67
N ALA A 28 1.27 -0.35 -6.16
CA ALA A 28 1.91 -0.60 -4.87
C ALA A 28 0.87 -0.54 -3.74
N PHE A 29 0.03 0.50 -3.71
CA PHE A 29 -1.01 0.64 -2.71
C PHE A 29 -2.05 -0.49 -2.78
N LEU A 30 -2.53 -0.84 -3.97
CA LEU A 30 -3.45 -1.96 -4.18
C LEU A 30 -2.86 -3.30 -3.73
N SER A 31 -1.54 -3.48 -3.84
CA SER A 31 -0.87 -4.68 -3.32
C SER A 31 -1.02 -4.77 -1.79
N MET A 32 -0.89 -3.64 -1.09
CA MET A 32 -1.11 -3.58 0.36
C MET A 32 -2.58 -3.83 0.71
N VAL A 33 -3.52 -3.21 -0.02
CA VAL A 33 -4.96 -3.40 0.20
C VAL A 33 -5.35 -4.87 0.09
N VAL A 34 -4.88 -5.56 -0.94
CA VAL A 34 -5.16 -7.00 -1.14
C VAL A 34 -4.56 -7.85 -0.01
N ALA A 35 -3.34 -7.56 0.41
CA ALA A 35 -2.70 -8.29 1.50
C ALA A 35 -3.44 -8.12 2.84
N ILE A 36 -3.82 -6.88 3.18
CA ILE A 36 -4.60 -6.58 4.39
C ILE A 36 -6.00 -7.22 4.33
N ASN A 37 -6.67 -7.17 3.18
CA ASN A 37 -7.96 -7.84 2.99
C ASN A 37 -7.84 -9.36 3.20
N SER A 38 -6.82 -9.98 2.64
CA SER A 38 -6.57 -11.42 2.80
C SER A 38 -6.33 -11.78 4.28
N TYR A 39 -5.48 -11.01 4.96
CA TYR A 39 -5.18 -11.21 6.38
C TYR A 39 -6.43 -11.07 7.27
N ILE A 40 -7.22 -10.01 7.08
CA ILE A 40 -8.46 -9.81 7.82
C ILE A 40 -9.44 -10.96 7.54
N ASN A 41 -9.59 -11.37 6.29
CA ASN A 41 -10.48 -12.47 5.93
C ASN A 41 -10.05 -13.80 6.56
N GLN A 42 -8.75 -14.09 6.58
CA GLN A 42 -8.20 -15.30 7.21
C GLN A 42 -8.47 -15.34 8.73
N LYS A 43 -8.43 -14.20 9.43
CA LYS A 43 -8.58 -14.15 10.89
C LYS A 43 -10.02 -13.94 11.35
N LEU A 44 -10.85 -13.24 10.57
CA LEU A 44 -12.21 -12.83 10.97
C LEU A 44 -13.32 -13.33 10.04
N ASN A 45 -13.00 -13.94 8.90
CA ASN A 45 -13.95 -14.37 7.87
C ASN A 45 -14.87 -13.22 7.37
N VAL A 46 -14.29 -12.02 7.21
CA VAL A 46 -14.96 -10.81 6.73
C VAL A 46 -14.12 -10.17 5.62
N ILE A 47 -14.79 -9.63 4.60
CA ILE A 47 -14.17 -8.85 3.53
C ILE A 47 -14.42 -7.36 3.78
N PRO A 48 -13.37 -6.56 4.08
CA PRO A 48 -13.50 -5.12 4.28
C PRO A 48 -13.89 -4.39 2.98
N LYS A 49 -14.80 -3.42 3.10
CA LYS A 49 -15.35 -2.62 1.99
C LYS A 49 -14.73 -1.24 1.88
N SER A 50 -14.12 -0.71 2.94
CA SER A 50 -13.55 0.64 2.96
C SER A 50 -12.22 0.74 3.71
N HIS A 51 -11.46 1.83 3.46
CA HIS A 51 -10.23 2.13 4.21
C HIS A 51 -10.49 2.29 5.71
N SER A 52 -11.60 2.95 6.07
CA SER A 52 -12.02 3.09 7.47
C SER A 52 -12.30 1.74 8.12
N GLU A 53 -13.01 0.86 7.42
CA GLU A 53 -13.35 -0.48 7.92
C GLU A 53 -12.09 -1.35 8.10
N ARG A 54 -11.16 -1.33 7.14
CA ARG A 54 -9.86 -2.02 7.29
C ARG A 54 -9.13 -1.59 8.56
N ARG A 55 -9.05 -0.28 8.81
CA ARG A 55 -8.39 0.25 10.01
C ARG A 55 -9.11 -0.15 11.30
N SER A 56 -10.44 -0.13 11.30
CA SER A 56 -11.26 -0.57 12.43
C SER A 56 -11.06 -2.05 12.74
N LEU A 57 -11.03 -2.91 11.72
CA LEU A 57 -10.82 -4.35 11.88
C LEU A 57 -9.41 -4.68 12.36
N LEU A 58 -8.37 -4.01 11.83
CA LEU A 58 -7.00 -4.16 12.33
C LEU A 58 -6.88 -3.79 13.81
N ARG A 59 -7.55 -2.71 14.25
CA ARG A 59 -7.63 -2.33 15.67
C ARG A 59 -8.30 -3.41 16.51
N ARG A 60 -9.45 -3.94 16.07
CA ARG A 60 -10.17 -5.01 16.77
C ARG A 60 -9.34 -6.29 16.94
N MET A 61 -8.38 -6.50 16.06
CA MET A 61 -7.43 -7.62 16.11
C MET A 61 -6.15 -7.30 16.91
N ASN A 62 -6.08 -6.13 17.58
CA ASN A 62 -4.89 -5.62 18.26
C ASN A 62 -3.65 -5.50 17.34
N ARG A 63 -3.86 -5.29 16.02
CA ARG A 63 -2.81 -5.01 15.04
C ARG A 63 -2.68 -3.51 14.76
N GLU A 64 -2.46 -2.75 15.82
CA GLU A 64 -2.25 -1.29 15.73
C GLU A 64 -1.01 -0.93 14.91
N ASP A 65 -0.01 -1.81 14.89
CA ASP A 65 1.17 -1.75 14.03
C ASP A 65 0.78 -1.72 12.54
N LEU A 66 -0.01 -2.68 12.08
CA LEU A 66 -0.51 -2.72 10.70
C LEU A 66 -1.47 -1.57 10.41
N ARG A 67 -2.29 -1.18 11.39
CA ARG A 67 -3.24 -0.08 11.21
C ARG A 67 -2.53 1.25 10.99
N ALA A 68 -1.50 1.54 11.80
CA ALA A 68 -0.71 2.75 11.68
C ALA A 68 0.02 2.76 10.33
N LEU A 69 0.70 1.67 9.99
CA LEU A 69 1.44 1.56 8.74
C LEU A 69 0.54 1.63 7.50
N TYR A 70 -0.65 1.03 7.55
CA TYR A 70 -1.65 1.19 6.49
C TYR A 70 -2.09 2.64 6.30
N SER A 71 -2.25 3.39 7.39
CA SER A 71 -2.66 4.79 7.31
C SER A 71 -1.55 5.67 6.74
N ASP A 72 -0.31 5.39 7.13
CA ASP A 72 0.89 6.08 6.64
C ASP A 72 1.08 5.85 5.14
N VAL A 73 1.12 4.58 4.71
CA VAL A 73 1.24 4.22 3.30
C VAL A 73 0.07 4.73 2.46
N MET A 74 -1.16 4.71 2.99
CA MET A 74 -2.32 5.29 2.30
C MET A 74 -2.14 6.78 2.07
N LYS A 75 -1.70 7.54 3.08
CA LYS A 75 -1.47 8.97 2.92
C LYS A 75 -0.47 9.25 1.79
N THR A 76 0.68 8.58 1.80
CA THR A 76 1.73 8.82 0.79
C THR A 76 1.34 8.31 -0.60
N LEU A 77 0.91 7.06 -0.72
CA LEU A 77 0.69 6.44 -2.03
C LEU A 77 -0.69 6.80 -2.62
N HIS A 78 -1.73 6.75 -1.81
CA HIS A 78 -3.11 6.90 -2.28
C HIS A 78 -3.54 8.36 -2.33
N ASP A 79 -3.41 9.08 -1.22
CA ASP A 79 -3.94 10.44 -1.10
C ASP A 79 -3.01 11.41 -1.83
N GLU A 80 -1.73 11.48 -1.45
CA GLU A 80 -0.77 12.45 -1.97
C GLU A 80 -0.32 12.13 -3.40
N ALA A 81 0.30 10.96 -3.63
CA ALA A 81 0.94 10.68 -4.91
C ALA A 81 -0.06 10.33 -6.03
N PHE A 82 -1.11 9.54 -5.73
CA PHE A 82 -2.08 9.13 -6.73
C PHE A 82 -3.20 10.17 -6.95
N TYR A 83 -3.94 10.56 -5.89
CA TYR A 83 -5.08 11.46 -6.03
C TYR A 83 -4.68 12.93 -6.20
N GLU A 84 -3.85 13.47 -5.31
CA GLU A 84 -3.44 14.88 -5.35
C GLU A 84 -2.35 15.12 -6.39
N GLY A 85 -1.59 14.08 -6.74
CA GLY A 85 -0.56 14.16 -7.75
C GLY A 85 0.75 14.75 -7.25
N VAL A 86 0.98 14.74 -5.94
CA VAL A 86 2.21 15.19 -5.32
C VAL A 86 3.35 14.31 -5.80
N TYR A 87 4.35 14.94 -6.44
CA TYR A 87 5.53 14.22 -6.92
C TYR A 87 6.62 14.24 -5.85
N ASN A 88 6.73 13.14 -5.09
CA ASN A 88 7.79 12.93 -4.11
C ASN A 88 8.35 11.50 -4.21
N PRO A 89 9.33 11.26 -5.10
CA PRO A 89 9.89 9.92 -5.32
C PRO A 89 10.51 9.28 -4.07
N GLU A 90 11.13 10.06 -3.20
CA GLU A 90 11.83 9.54 -2.02
C GLU A 90 10.83 8.93 -1.02
N GLU A 91 9.76 9.67 -0.71
CA GLU A 91 8.68 9.18 0.16
C GLU A 91 7.94 8.00 -0.46
N VAL A 92 7.67 8.05 -1.77
CA VAL A 92 7.04 6.92 -2.46
C VAL A 92 7.93 5.68 -2.45
N GLU A 93 9.23 5.81 -2.68
CA GLU A 93 10.15 4.67 -2.62
C GLU A 93 10.18 4.07 -1.20
N TYR A 94 10.20 4.91 -0.18
CA TYR A 94 10.11 4.47 1.21
C TYR A 94 8.80 3.71 1.47
N ALA A 95 7.66 4.26 1.06
CA ALA A 95 6.36 3.62 1.24
C ALA A 95 6.26 2.28 0.49
N ILE A 96 6.78 2.18 -0.74
CA ILE A 96 6.86 0.91 -1.50
C ILE A 96 7.69 -0.13 -0.73
N LYS A 97 8.82 0.26 -0.13
CA LYS A 97 9.63 -0.63 0.73
C LYS A 97 8.85 -1.11 1.96
N GLN A 98 8.04 -0.25 2.58
CA GLN A 98 7.19 -0.66 3.69
C GLN A 98 6.11 -1.67 3.25
N VAL A 99 5.48 -1.44 2.10
CA VAL A 99 4.53 -2.40 1.51
C VAL A 99 5.19 -3.76 1.33
N LYS A 100 6.41 -3.81 0.79
CA LYS A 100 7.17 -5.05 0.61
C LYS A 100 7.38 -5.81 1.91
N LYS A 101 7.85 -5.13 2.96
CA LYS A 101 8.09 -5.72 4.28
C LYS A 101 6.82 -6.35 4.86
N ILE A 102 5.70 -5.66 4.80
CA ILE A 102 4.42 -6.19 5.30
C ILE A 102 3.95 -7.38 4.49
N LEU A 103 4.08 -7.34 3.16
CA LEU A 103 3.70 -8.47 2.31
C LEU A 103 4.52 -9.72 2.64
N GLU A 104 5.79 -9.56 2.99
CA GLU A 104 6.65 -10.67 3.44
C GLU A 104 6.29 -11.16 4.86
N GLU A 105 5.92 -10.26 5.77
CA GLU A 105 5.46 -10.61 7.11
C GLU A 105 4.13 -11.38 7.07
N LEU A 106 3.14 -10.87 6.33
CA LEU A 106 1.81 -11.46 6.23
C LEU A 106 1.82 -12.83 5.52
N LYS A 107 2.78 -13.08 4.63
CA LYS A 107 2.97 -14.41 4.00
C LYS A 107 3.39 -15.49 5.00
N LYS A 108 3.96 -15.12 6.14
CA LYS A 108 4.42 -16.05 7.18
C LYS A 108 3.36 -16.28 8.28
N SER A 109 2.19 -15.63 8.18
CA SER A 109 1.20 -15.46 9.27
C SER A 109 -0.09 -16.26 9.11
#